data_AF-A0A7Y3NTR6-F1
#
_entry.id   AF-A0A7Y3NTR6-F1
#
_cell.length_a   1.000
_cell.length_b   1.000
_cell.length_c   1.000
_cell.angle_alpha   90.00
_cell.angle_beta   90.00
_cell.angle_gamma   90.00
#
_symmetry.space_group_name_H-M   'P 1'
#
loop_
_entity.id
_entity.type
_entity.pdbx_description
1 polymer ?
#
loop_
_entity_poly.entity_id
_entity_poly.type
_entity_poly.pdbx_seq_one_letter_code
_entity_poly.pdbx_strand_id
1 'polypeptide(L)'
;MGWWRKKQSASGPPVVTLSCLGRRGRFGNMLFQYSFARKFAKLNNAELQTPPWLGETAFNISHPRIRRPLPATPDDGWQMGQVNVDLLGYFQNQRCMDLLSRRELKQWLAFRPEIASLFPKPRSFYAAAHLRRGDYVREQNRFCVVKKSAYESAIKQAGIAAADVIWVCDETAQSSPLEAQGLGFLADFFTLMQADVLFRANSSFSWWAATLSSARVYSPVVEDKVGMQDVPFVPGNWPMMSHPSRTGALSTDLHLPD
;
A
#
# COMPACT_ATOMS: atom_id res chain seq x y z
N MET A 1 20.46 -58.82 10.21
CA MET A 1 20.54 -57.47 10.82
C MET A 1 20.83 -56.46 9.73
N GLY A 2 19.83 -55.71 9.28
CA GLY A 2 19.98 -54.64 8.30
C GLY A 2 19.15 -53.45 8.75
N TRP A 3 19.78 -52.52 9.48
CA TRP A 3 19.16 -51.30 9.96
C TRP A 3 18.93 -50.35 8.78
N TRP A 4 17.73 -50.36 8.22
CA TRP A 4 17.27 -49.28 7.35
C TRP A 4 16.98 -48.06 8.22
N ARG A 5 17.97 -47.20 8.43
CA ARG A 5 17.73 -45.84 8.93
C ARG A 5 16.89 -45.12 7.88
N LYS A 6 15.59 -44.96 8.13
CA LYS A 6 14.79 -43.89 7.52
C LYS A 6 15.56 -42.59 7.75
N LYS A 7 16.03 -41.95 6.66
CA LYS A 7 16.42 -40.54 6.72
C LYS A 7 15.18 -39.77 7.18
N GLN A 8 15.14 -39.35 8.45
CA GLN A 8 14.26 -38.29 8.89
C GLN A 8 14.57 -37.07 8.00
N SER A 9 13.58 -36.58 7.26
CA SER A 9 13.72 -35.36 6.46
C SER A 9 13.97 -34.19 7.41
N ALA A 10 15.21 -33.72 7.43
CA ALA A 10 15.68 -32.67 8.34
C ALA A 10 15.34 -31.25 7.84
N SER A 11 14.10 -30.99 7.46
CA SER A 11 13.68 -29.63 7.09
C SER A 11 12.29 -29.35 7.62
N GLY A 12 12.16 -28.34 8.47
CA GLY A 12 10.85 -27.81 8.90
C GLY A 12 10.00 -27.32 7.73
N PRO A 13 8.81 -26.77 8.00
CA PRO A 13 7.92 -26.29 6.95
C PRO A 13 8.63 -25.26 6.05
N PRO A 14 8.29 -25.19 4.75
CA PRO A 14 8.84 -24.17 3.86
C PRO A 14 8.61 -22.77 4.44
N VAL A 15 9.60 -21.89 4.30
CA VAL A 15 9.55 -20.52 4.84
C VAL A 15 9.66 -19.49 3.72
N VAL A 16 8.89 -18.41 3.81
CA VAL A 16 9.11 -17.18 3.03
C VAL A 16 9.38 -16.06 4.01
N THR A 17 10.45 -15.30 3.80
CA THR A 17 10.75 -14.11 4.60
C THR A 17 10.49 -12.85 3.79
N LEU A 18 10.22 -11.74 4.49
CA LEU A 18 10.11 -10.41 3.90
C LEU A 18 10.96 -9.44 4.72
N SER A 19 12.28 -9.55 4.58
CA SER A 19 13.22 -8.79 5.41
C SER A 19 13.18 -7.29 5.11
N CYS A 20 12.76 -6.85 3.93
CA CYS A 20 12.68 -5.43 3.59
C CYS A 20 11.50 -4.67 4.23
N LEU A 21 10.54 -5.40 4.83
CA LEU A 21 9.36 -4.80 5.47
C LEU A 21 9.79 -3.87 6.61
N GLY A 22 9.24 -2.65 6.63
CA GLY A 22 9.60 -1.62 7.60
C GLY A 22 10.90 -0.86 7.28
N ARG A 23 11.68 -1.31 6.30
CA ARG A 23 12.98 -0.71 5.95
C ARG A 23 13.02 -0.05 4.58
N ARG A 24 12.09 -0.41 3.69
CA ARG A 24 12.02 0.11 2.32
C ARG A 24 10.67 0.78 2.04
N GLY A 25 10.67 2.11 2.13
CA GLY A 25 9.48 2.94 1.93
C GLY A 25 8.69 3.18 3.23
N ARG A 26 7.54 3.86 3.09
CA ARG A 26 6.64 4.20 4.21
C ARG A 26 5.40 3.29 4.23
N PHE A 27 4.43 3.59 5.08
CA PHE A 27 3.23 2.78 5.34
C PHE A 27 2.58 2.17 4.09
N GLY A 28 2.23 2.97 3.07
CA GLY A 28 1.62 2.45 1.84
C GLY A 28 2.49 1.42 1.11
N ASN A 29 3.82 1.58 1.11
CA ASN A 29 4.75 0.62 0.51
C ASN A 29 4.82 -0.67 1.33
N MET A 30 4.79 -0.55 2.66
CA MET A 30 4.76 -1.70 3.58
C MET A 30 3.50 -2.54 3.38
N LEU A 31 2.35 -1.92 3.13
CA LEU A 31 1.10 -2.63 2.85
C LEU A 31 1.17 -3.44 1.55
N PHE A 32 1.78 -2.91 0.48
CA PHE A 32 2.04 -3.69 -0.74
C PHE A 32 2.96 -4.88 -0.47
N GLN A 33 4.10 -4.63 0.18
CA GLN A 33 5.08 -5.66 0.52
C GLN A 33 4.46 -6.79 1.34
N TYR A 34 3.78 -6.44 2.42
CA TYR A 34 3.12 -7.40 3.30
C TYR A 34 2.03 -8.19 2.58
N SER A 35 1.14 -7.50 1.86
CA SER A 35 -0.02 -8.14 1.22
C SER A 35 0.42 -9.15 0.17
N PHE A 36 1.39 -8.77 -0.67
CA PHE A 36 1.96 -9.68 -1.63
C PHE A 36 2.66 -10.86 -0.95
N ALA A 37 3.56 -10.61 0.01
CA ALA A 37 4.30 -11.69 0.67
C ALA A 37 3.38 -12.67 1.41
N ARG A 38 2.31 -12.17 2.06
CA ARG A 38 1.31 -13.01 2.73
C ARG A 38 0.56 -13.89 1.72
N LYS A 39 0.13 -13.33 0.59
CA LYS A 39 -0.53 -14.13 -0.46
C LYS A 39 0.44 -15.12 -1.09
N PHE A 40 1.66 -14.70 -1.38
CA PHE A 40 2.71 -15.54 -1.95
C PHE A 40 3.02 -16.74 -1.05
N ALA A 41 3.24 -16.52 0.25
CA ALA A 41 3.49 -17.58 1.22
C ALA A 41 2.30 -18.57 1.29
N LYS A 42 1.06 -18.05 1.32
CA LYS A 42 -0.16 -18.87 1.30
C LYS A 42 -0.24 -19.74 0.04
N LEU A 43 0.00 -19.18 -1.14
CA LEU A 43 -0.04 -19.93 -2.40
C LEU A 43 1.05 -21.00 -2.52
N ASN A 44 2.17 -20.81 -1.81
CA ASN A 44 3.30 -21.75 -1.79
C ASN A 44 3.28 -22.70 -0.59
N ASN A 45 2.21 -22.72 0.21
CA ASN A 45 2.11 -23.51 1.46
C ASN A 45 3.32 -23.29 2.40
N ALA A 46 3.78 -22.04 2.51
CA ALA A 46 4.92 -21.65 3.32
C ALA A 46 4.50 -20.79 4.52
N GLU A 47 5.29 -20.84 5.59
CA GLU A 47 5.18 -19.91 6.72
C GLU A 47 5.79 -18.55 6.33
N LEU A 48 5.01 -17.47 6.44
CA LEU A 48 5.54 -16.12 6.32
C LEU A 48 6.23 -15.72 7.62
N GLN A 49 7.48 -15.24 7.52
CA GLN A 49 8.21 -14.63 8.62
C GLN A 49 8.55 -13.18 8.31
N THR A 50 8.33 -12.29 9.27
CA THR A 50 8.55 -10.84 9.10
C THR A 50 9.38 -10.24 10.23
N PRO A 51 10.12 -9.14 9.99
CA PRO A 51 10.60 -8.29 11.08
C PRO A 51 9.39 -7.65 11.81
N PRO A 52 9.60 -7.08 13.01
CA PRO A 52 8.63 -6.18 13.61
C PRO A 52 8.34 -5.01 12.66
N TRP A 53 7.07 -4.67 12.49
CA TRP A 53 6.66 -3.56 11.64
C TRP A 53 5.35 -2.95 12.14
N LEU A 54 5.06 -1.72 11.71
CA LEU A 54 3.97 -0.93 12.28
C LEU A 54 2.59 -1.56 12.12
N GLY A 55 2.41 -2.42 11.11
CA GLY A 55 1.14 -3.09 10.86
C GLY A 55 0.70 -4.00 12.00
N GLU A 56 1.63 -4.53 12.80
CA GLU A 56 1.31 -5.34 13.99
C GLU A 56 0.61 -4.52 15.08
N THR A 57 0.89 -3.21 15.14
CA THR A 57 0.20 -2.27 16.03
C THR A 57 -1.14 -1.84 15.44
N ALA A 58 -1.20 -1.57 14.14
CA ALA A 58 -2.40 -1.03 13.49
C ALA A 58 -3.50 -2.06 13.23
N PHE A 59 -3.13 -3.31 12.92
CA PHE A 59 -4.03 -4.38 12.48
C PHE A 59 -3.96 -5.59 13.41
N ASN A 60 -4.93 -6.49 13.31
CA ASN A 60 -4.90 -7.77 14.01
C ASN A 60 -4.08 -8.82 13.23
N ILE A 61 -2.77 -8.55 13.11
CA ILE A 61 -1.83 -9.40 12.38
C ILE A 61 -0.65 -9.77 13.27
N SER A 62 -0.16 -10.99 13.11
CA SER A 62 1.03 -11.48 13.78
C SER A 62 1.65 -12.57 12.92
N HIS A 63 2.98 -12.54 12.79
CA HIS A 63 3.77 -13.55 12.09
C HIS A 63 5.04 -13.86 12.89
N PRO A 64 5.57 -15.09 12.80
CA PRO A 64 6.84 -15.41 13.44
C PRO A 64 7.98 -14.51 12.94
N ARG A 65 8.96 -14.27 13.82
CA ARG A 65 10.16 -13.52 13.46
C ARG A 65 11.06 -14.33 12.53
N ILE A 66 11.81 -13.62 11.68
CA ILE A 66 12.83 -14.20 10.83
C ILE A 66 13.88 -14.87 11.70
N ARG A 67 13.97 -16.20 11.64
CA ARG A 67 14.89 -17.00 12.49
C ARG A 67 16.30 -17.10 11.93
N ARG A 68 16.41 -17.07 10.61
CA ARG A 68 17.67 -17.14 9.87
C ARG A 68 17.55 -16.36 8.56
N PRO A 69 18.64 -15.80 8.03
CA PRO A 69 18.63 -15.21 6.70
C PRO A 69 18.36 -16.31 5.65
N LEU A 70 17.64 -15.93 4.59
CA LEU A 70 17.38 -16.75 3.41
C LEU A 70 17.93 -16.04 2.17
N PRO A 71 18.21 -16.78 1.07
CA PRO A 71 18.60 -16.16 -0.20
C PRO A 71 17.53 -15.16 -0.67
N ALA A 72 17.96 -13.92 -0.96
CA ALA A 72 17.06 -12.89 -1.44
C ALA A 72 16.71 -13.09 -2.92
N THR A 73 15.46 -12.83 -3.28
CA THR A 73 15.06 -12.68 -4.68
C THR A 73 15.64 -11.39 -5.27
N PRO A 74 15.79 -11.30 -6.60
CA PRO A 74 15.88 -10.00 -7.26
C PRO A 74 14.68 -9.11 -6.90
N ASP A 75 14.83 -7.79 -7.06
CA ASP A 75 13.76 -6.81 -6.83
C ASP A 75 12.50 -7.11 -7.66
N ASP A 76 11.37 -7.35 -6.99
CA ASP A 76 10.10 -7.81 -7.58
C ASP A 76 10.23 -9.11 -8.43
N GLY A 77 11.37 -9.81 -8.34
CA GLY A 77 11.74 -10.95 -9.16
C GLY A 77 11.39 -12.29 -8.51
N TRP A 78 10.11 -12.65 -8.51
CA TRP A 78 9.60 -13.89 -7.90
C TRP A 78 9.05 -14.87 -8.94
N GLN A 79 9.01 -16.16 -8.56
CA GLN A 79 8.35 -17.24 -9.33
C GLN A 79 7.46 -18.08 -8.40
N MET A 80 6.29 -18.51 -8.88
CA MET A 80 5.45 -19.45 -8.13
C MET A 80 6.19 -20.78 -7.94
N GLY A 81 6.01 -21.40 -6.79
CA GLY A 81 6.74 -22.59 -6.35
C GLY A 81 8.00 -22.29 -5.54
N GLN A 82 8.50 -21.04 -5.52
CA GLN A 82 9.68 -20.69 -4.74
C GLN A 82 9.39 -20.66 -3.24
N VAL A 83 10.25 -21.33 -2.46
CA VAL A 83 10.23 -21.38 -1.00
C VAL A 83 11.64 -21.32 -0.44
N ASN A 84 11.76 -21.04 0.86
CA ASN A 84 13.02 -20.78 1.55
C ASN A 84 13.77 -19.59 0.93
N VAL A 85 13.02 -18.54 0.59
CA VAL A 85 13.51 -17.31 -0.03
C VAL A 85 13.13 -16.09 0.80
N ASP A 86 13.94 -15.03 0.68
CA ASP A 86 13.62 -13.70 1.16
C ASP A 86 13.10 -12.85 0.00
N LEU A 87 11.82 -12.46 0.06
CA LEU A 87 11.22 -11.62 -0.96
C LEU A 87 11.75 -10.18 -0.83
N LEU A 88 12.19 -9.63 -1.95
CA LEU A 88 12.67 -8.24 -2.03
C LEU A 88 11.88 -7.47 -3.09
N GLY A 89 11.41 -6.27 -2.73
CA GLY A 89 10.70 -5.42 -3.68
C GLY A 89 9.70 -4.45 -3.08
N TYR A 90 8.94 -3.81 -3.97
CA TYR A 90 7.74 -3.03 -3.64
C TYR A 90 6.47 -3.76 -4.03
N PHE A 91 6.53 -4.64 -5.04
CA PHE A 91 5.41 -5.44 -5.54
C PHE A 91 4.22 -4.59 -6.03
N GLN A 92 4.51 -3.40 -6.58
CA GLN A 92 3.54 -2.42 -7.06
C GLN A 92 3.27 -2.61 -8.55
N ASN A 93 2.91 -3.84 -8.96
CA ASN A 93 2.68 -4.18 -10.36
C ASN A 93 1.50 -5.14 -10.53
N GLN A 94 0.94 -5.20 -11.74
CA GLN A 94 -0.30 -5.92 -12.04
C GLN A 94 -0.17 -7.42 -11.78
N ARG A 95 0.98 -8.03 -12.10
CA ARG A 95 1.24 -9.45 -11.84
C ARG A 95 1.11 -9.80 -10.35
N CYS A 96 1.46 -8.87 -9.46
CA CYS A 96 1.23 -9.04 -8.02
C CYS A 96 -0.24 -8.80 -7.64
N MET A 97 -0.90 -7.81 -8.26
CA MET A 97 -2.31 -7.48 -7.98
C MET A 97 -3.26 -8.60 -8.41
N ASP A 98 -2.96 -9.31 -9.51
CA ASP A 98 -3.76 -10.44 -10.02
C ASP A 98 -3.86 -11.61 -9.04
N LEU A 99 -2.95 -11.70 -8.07
CA LEU A 99 -2.99 -12.73 -7.02
C LEU A 99 -3.85 -12.32 -5.82
N LEU A 100 -4.15 -11.02 -5.69
CA LEU A 100 -4.84 -10.44 -4.55
C LEU A 100 -6.32 -10.21 -4.88
N SER A 101 -7.13 -10.08 -3.83
CA SER A 101 -8.50 -9.58 -3.95
C SER A 101 -8.74 -8.52 -2.89
N ARG A 102 -9.54 -7.50 -3.23
CA ARG A 102 -9.89 -6.43 -2.30
C ARG A 102 -10.59 -6.96 -1.06
N ARG A 103 -11.45 -7.97 -1.22
CA ARG A 103 -12.07 -8.67 -0.10
C ARG A 103 -11.06 -9.29 0.86
N GLU A 104 -10.07 -10.04 0.37
CA GLU A 104 -9.01 -10.60 1.23
C GLU A 104 -8.21 -9.51 1.93
N LEU A 105 -7.86 -8.43 1.21
CA LEU A 105 -7.09 -7.33 1.77
C LEU A 105 -7.83 -6.59 2.88
N LYS A 106 -9.13 -6.32 2.71
CA LYS A 106 -9.97 -5.71 3.75
C LYS A 106 -10.08 -6.58 4.99
N GLN A 107 -10.10 -7.91 4.84
CA GLN A 107 -10.11 -8.83 5.97
C GLN A 107 -8.74 -8.85 6.69
N TRP A 108 -7.64 -8.88 5.93
CA TRP A 108 -6.30 -8.96 6.48
C TRP A 108 -5.83 -7.67 7.15
N LEU A 109 -6.25 -6.53 6.60
CA LEU A 109 -5.84 -5.19 7.01
C LEU A 109 -7.00 -4.45 7.69
N ALA A 110 -7.87 -5.18 8.39
CA ALA A 110 -8.84 -4.60 9.27
C ALA A 110 -8.12 -3.95 10.47
N PHE A 111 -8.32 -2.64 10.64
CA PHE A 111 -7.77 -1.92 11.78
C PHE A 111 -8.33 -2.48 13.08
N ARG A 112 -7.49 -2.50 14.11
CA ARG A 112 -7.93 -2.84 15.46
C ARG A 112 -9.01 -1.85 15.91
N PRO A 113 -10.10 -2.29 16.57
CA PRO A 113 -11.18 -1.40 16.99
C PRO A 113 -10.70 -0.20 17.82
N GLU A 114 -9.73 -0.42 18.71
CA GLU A 114 -9.14 0.61 19.56
C GLU A 114 -8.33 1.67 18.78
N ILE A 115 -7.81 1.31 17.60
CA ILE A 115 -7.17 2.27 16.69
C ILE A 115 -8.23 3.00 15.88
N ALA A 116 -9.18 2.26 15.31
CA ALA A 116 -10.24 2.84 14.47
C ALA A 116 -11.12 3.84 15.23
N SER A 117 -11.44 3.57 16.51
CA SER A 117 -12.26 4.45 17.34
C SER A 117 -11.65 5.82 17.62
N LEU A 118 -10.33 5.97 17.45
CA LEU A 118 -9.63 7.25 17.62
C LEU A 118 -9.85 8.22 16.45
N PHE A 119 -10.34 7.72 15.32
CA PHE A 119 -10.50 8.49 14.09
C PHE A 119 -11.93 8.40 13.57
N PRO A 120 -12.92 8.96 14.28
CA PRO A 120 -14.32 8.94 13.83
C PRO A 120 -14.49 9.70 12.52
N LYS A 121 -15.48 9.29 11.70
CA LYS A 121 -15.83 9.98 10.47
C LYS A 121 -16.19 11.45 10.78
N PRO A 122 -15.57 12.44 10.13
CA PRO A 122 -15.73 13.84 10.50
C PRO A 122 -17.12 14.42 10.19
N ARG A 123 -17.84 13.83 9.22
CA ARG A 123 -19.18 14.24 8.79
C ARG A 123 -19.89 13.11 8.06
N SER A 124 -21.22 13.19 7.95
CA SER A 124 -22.05 12.18 7.29
C SER A 124 -21.66 11.96 5.83
N PHE A 125 -21.40 13.05 5.10
CA PHE A 125 -20.90 13.06 3.74
C PHE A 125 -19.67 13.95 3.59
N TYR A 126 -18.63 13.46 2.92
CA TYR A 126 -17.56 14.30 2.38
C TYR A 126 -16.77 13.64 1.26
N ALA A 127 -16.14 14.49 0.45
CA ALA A 127 -15.07 14.08 -0.43
C ALA A 127 -13.71 14.37 0.22
N ALA A 128 -12.72 13.53 -0.05
CA ALA A 128 -11.33 13.80 0.32
C ALA A 128 -10.45 13.92 -0.92
N ALA A 129 -9.51 14.87 -0.91
CA ALA A 129 -8.52 15.05 -1.96
C ALA A 129 -7.12 15.02 -1.36
N HIS A 130 -6.30 14.06 -1.81
CA HIS A 130 -4.94 13.91 -1.33
C HIS A 130 -3.96 14.69 -2.23
N LEU A 131 -3.39 15.77 -1.72
CA LEU A 131 -2.31 16.52 -2.38
C LEU A 131 -0.95 15.97 -1.94
N ARG A 132 -0.33 15.16 -2.79
CA ARG A 132 1.03 14.68 -2.57
C ARG A 132 2.04 15.76 -2.96
N ARG A 133 2.83 16.21 -2.00
CA ARG A 133 3.94 17.15 -2.16
C ARG A 133 5.21 16.49 -1.65
N GLY A 134 5.75 16.92 -0.51
CA GLY A 134 6.86 16.26 0.18
C GLY A 134 8.04 15.93 -0.73
N ASP A 135 8.46 14.67 -0.75
CA ASP A 135 9.52 14.15 -1.62
C ASP A 135 9.27 14.37 -3.11
N TYR A 136 8.01 14.38 -3.58
CA TYR A 136 7.73 14.56 -5.01
C TYR A 136 8.09 15.96 -5.51
N VAL A 137 7.98 16.98 -4.65
CA VAL A 137 8.38 18.35 -4.99
C VAL A 137 9.90 18.48 -5.12
N ARG A 138 10.66 17.71 -4.35
CA ARG A 138 12.13 17.69 -4.41
C ARG A 138 12.66 16.83 -5.56
N GLU A 139 11.96 15.73 -5.86
CA GLU A 139 12.33 14.76 -6.89
C GLU A 139 11.46 14.90 -8.15
N GLN A 140 11.19 16.13 -8.56
CA GLN A 140 10.34 16.45 -9.73
C GLN A 140 10.89 15.91 -11.05
N ASN A 141 12.18 15.58 -11.14
CA ASN A 141 12.75 14.89 -12.29
C ASN A 141 12.37 13.40 -12.36
N ARG A 142 11.85 12.83 -11.27
CA ARG A 142 11.45 11.42 -11.14
C ARG A 142 9.95 11.25 -10.98
N PHE A 143 9.28 12.17 -10.30
CA PHE A 143 7.87 12.06 -9.96
C PHE A 143 7.02 13.15 -10.62
N CYS A 144 5.81 12.77 -11.00
CA CYS A 144 4.73 13.70 -11.32
C CYS A 144 4.17 14.30 -10.02
N VAL A 145 4.22 15.63 -9.92
CA VAL A 145 3.51 16.39 -8.89
C VAL A 145 2.20 16.89 -9.49
N VAL A 146 1.09 16.26 -9.11
CA VAL A 146 -0.23 16.66 -9.59
C VAL A 146 -0.62 18.01 -8.97
N LYS A 147 -0.85 19.00 -9.83
CA LYS A 147 -1.25 20.36 -9.41
C LYS A 147 -2.65 20.34 -8.80
N LYS A 148 -2.90 21.31 -7.90
CA LYS A 148 -4.20 21.47 -7.25
C LYS A 148 -5.34 21.72 -8.26
N SER A 149 -5.06 22.46 -9.33
CA SER A 149 -5.99 22.73 -10.44
C SER A 149 -6.55 21.48 -11.12
N ALA A 150 -5.76 20.40 -11.21
CA ALA A 150 -6.22 19.11 -11.72
C ALA A 150 -7.28 18.47 -10.80
N TYR A 151 -7.05 18.51 -9.47
CA TYR A 151 -8.04 18.04 -8.49
C TYR A 151 -9.29 18.90 -8.52
N GLU A 152 -9.17 20.22 -8.54
CA GLU A 152 -10.31 21.15 -8.60
C GLU A 152 -11.18 20.89 -9.85
N SER A 153 -10.53 20.65 -11.00
CA SER A 153 -11.21 20.25 -12.23
C SER A 153 -11.96 18.92 -12.08
N ALA A 154 -11.33 17.91 -11.49
CA ALA A 154 -11.93 16.59 -11.26
C ALA A 154 -13.11 16.65 -10.26
N ILE A 155 -12.96 17.41 -9.17
CA ILE A 155 -13.99 17.66 -8.15
C ILE A 155 -15.24 18.28 -8.80
N LYS A 156 -15.04 19.31 -9.63
CA LYS A 156 -16.12 19.96 -10.38
C LYS A 156 -16.80 18.98 -11.34
N GLN A 157 -16.03 18.20 -12.09
CA GLN A 157 -16.58 17.19 -13.03
C GLN A 157 -17.37 16.08 -12.32
N ALA A 158 -16.98 15.72 -11.10
CA ALA A 158 -17.70 14.74 -10.28
C ALA A 158 -18.95 15.29 -9.58
N GLY A 159 -19.26 16.58 -9.75
CA GLY A 159 -20.42 17.25 -9.15
C GLY A 159 -20.29 17.46 -7.64
N ILE A 160 -19.06 17.54 -7.12
CA ILE A 160 -18.81 17.71 -5.68
C ILE A 160 -18.63 19.20 -5.37
N ALA A 161 -19.36 19.70 -4.37
CA ALA A 161 -19.21 21.07 -3.91
C ALA A 161 -17.85 21.25 -3.19
N ALA A 162 -17.17 22.36 -3.44
CA ALA A 162 -15.85 22.62 -2.85
C ALA A 162 -15.87 22.62 -1.30
N ALA A 163 -16.98 23.03 -0.68
CA ALA A 163 -17.17 23.00 0.77
C ALA A 163 -17.24 21.58 1.36
N ASP A 164 -17.55 20.58 0.54
CA ASP A 164 -17.62 19.17 0.96
C ASP A 164 -16.26 18.47 0.88
N VAL A 165 -15.22 19.15 0.39
CA VAL A 165 -13.89 18.58 0.19
C VAL A 165 -13.01 18.80 1.41
N ILE A 166 -12.46 17.73 1.97
CA ILE A 166 -11.32 17.77 2.90
C ILE A 166 -10.03 17.57 2.10
N TRP A 167 -9.14 18.54 2.19
CA TRP A 167 -7.81 18.44 1.59
C TRP A 167 -6.84 17.81 2.58
N VAL A 168 -6.19 16.73 2.16
CA VAL A 168 -5.14 16.06 2.92
C VAL A 168 -3.82 16.33 2.20
N CYS A 169 -2.86 16.94 2.88
CA CYS A 169 -1.56 17.29 2.31
C CYS A 169 -0.45 16.89 3.28
N ASP A 170 0.63 16.31 2.77
CA ASP A 170 1.75 15.84 3.59
C ASP A 170 2.61 16.96 4.20
N GLU A 171 2.39 18.21 3.80
CA GLU A 171 3.00 19.41 4.40
C GLU A 171 2.18 19.98 5.56
N THR A 172 0.90 19.60 5.66
CA THR A 172 -0.05 20.08 6.67
C THR A 172 -0.78 18.89 7.28
N ALA A 173 -0.02 17.95 7.85
CA ALA A 173 -0.55 16.74 8.43
C ALA A 173 -1.54 17.05 9.56
N GLN A 174 -2.62 16.28 9.64
CA GLN A 174 -3.58 16.42 10.73
C GLN A 174 -2.96 15.96 12.06
N SER A 175 -3.30 16.67 13.13
CA SER A 175 -2.93 16.25 14.48
C SER A 175 -3.53 14.88 14.80
N SER A 176 -2.77 14.05 15.50
CA SER A 176 -3.15 12.67 15.80
C SER A 176 -2.85 12.33 17.26
N PRO A 177 -3.77 11.61 17.94
CA PRO A 177 -3.50 11.09 19.29
C PRO A 177 -2.40 10.02 19.31
N LEU A 178 -1.98 9.51 18.14
CA LEU A 178 -0.96 8.47 18.01
C LEU A 178 0.39 9.00 17.52
N GLU A 179 0.62 10.32 17.57
CA GLU A 179 1.87 10.95 17.14
C GLU A 179 3.09 10.33 17.85
N ALA A 180 3.03 10.23 19.18
CA ALA A 180 4.10 9.66 20.00
C ALA A 180 4.38 8.17 19.73
N GLN A 181 3.45 7.47 19.07
CA GLN A 181 3.60 6.05 18.70
C GLN A 181 4.13 5.87 17.27
N GLY A 182 4.46 6.97 16.57
CA GLY A 182 4.87 6.93 15.17
C GLY A 182 3.72 6.59 14.21
N LEU A 183 2.48 6.70 14.65
CA LEU A 183 1.26 6.44 13.89
C LEU A 183 0.45 7.72 13.62
N GLY A 184 1.11 8.88 13.73
CA GLY A 184 0.51 10.19 13.49
C GLY A 184 -0.24 10.30 12.17
N PHE A 185 0.35 9.74 11.11
CA PHE A 185 -0.19 9.69 9.75
C PHE A 185 -1.56 8.99 9.64
N LEU A 186 -2.00 8.22 10.65
CA LEU A 186 -3.30 7.57 10.61
C LEU A 186 -4.46 8.58 10.60
N ALA A 187 -4.31 9.78 11.16
CA ALA A 187 -5.35 10.82 11.06
C ALA A 187 -5.69 11.15 9.59
N ASP A 188 -4.66 11.37 8.78
CA ASP A 188 -4.80 11.59 7.34
C ASP A 188 -5.27 10.33 6.61
N PHE A 189 -4.74 9.15 6.97
CA PHE A 189 -5.15 7.90 6.32
C PHE A 189 -6.63 7.61 6.54
N PHE A 190 -7.14 7.74 7.76
CA PHE A 190 -8.55 7.55 8.10
C PHE A 190 -9.44 8.61 7.46
N THR A 191 -8.96 9.86 7.34
CA THR A 191 -9.67 10.90 6.58
C THR A 191 -9.87 10.49 5.12
N LEU A 192 -8.86 9.93 4.47
CA LEU A 192 -8.97 9.45 3.09
C LEU A 192 -9.84 8.17 2.99
N MET A 193 -9.64 7.23 3.91
CA MET A 193 -10.28 5.90 3.89
C MET A 193 -11.78 5.96 4.20
N GLN A 194 -12.23 6.90 5.04
CA GLN A 194 -13.65 7.02 5.41
C GLN A 194 -14.45 7.95 4.49
N ALA A 195 -13.82 8.56 3.48
CA ALA A 195 -14.49 9.46 2.57
C ALA A 195 -15.53 8.73 1.71
N ASP A 196 -16.59 9.43 1.33
CA ASP A 196 -17.60 8.90 0.41
C ASP A 196 -17.13 8.99 -1.04
N VAL A 197 -16.32 10.02 -1.33
CA VAL A 197 -15.63 10.22 -2.61
C VAL A 197 -14.16 10.51 -2.34
N LEU A 198 -13.26 9.83 -3.04
CA LEU A 198 -11.81 9.99 -2.85
C LEU A 198 -11.13 10.36 -4.17
N PHE A 199 -10.53 11.54 -4.21
CA PHE A 199 -9.57 11.95 -5.23
C PHE A 199 -8.17 11.62 -4.71
N ARG A 200 -7.68 10.41 -5.04
CA ARG A 200 -6.37 9.96 -4.55
C ARG A 200 -5.23 10.68 -5.27
N ALA A 201 -4.05 10.74 -4.64
CA ALA A 201 -2.82 11.07 -5.33
C ALA A 201 -2.22 9.85 -6.04
N ASN A 202 -1.24 10.09 -6.91
CA ASN A 202 -0.30 9.08 -7.40
C ASN A 202 0.67 8.61 -6.30
N SER A 203 0.13 8.10 -5.20
CA SER A 203 0.84 7.72 -3.98
C SER A 203 0.28 6.42 -3.41
N SER A 204 1.16 5.55 -2.90
CA SER A 204 0.76 4.28 -2.30
C SER A 204 -0.11 4.49 -1.07
N PHE A 205 0.07 5.62 -0.37
CA PHE A 205 -0.74 5.99 0.79
C PHE A 205 -2.23 6.10 0.44
N SER A 206 -2.59 6.95 -0.52
CA SER A 206 -3.98 7.12 -0.93
C SER A 206 -4.51 5.98 -1.80
N TRP A 207 -3.64 5.23 -2.48
CA TRP A 207 -4.04 3.98 -3.14
C TRP A 207 -4.56 2.98 -2.11
N TRP A 208 -3.85 2.80 -0.99
CA TRP A 208 -4.29 1.90 0.08
C TRP A 208 -5.52 2.39 0.83
N ALA A 209 -5.63 3.71 1.06
CA ALA A 209 -6.86 4.28 1.63
C ALA A 209 -8.07 3.98 0.73
N ALA A 210 -7.93 4.11 -0.59
CA ALA A 210 -8.95 3.73 -1.57
C ALA A 210 -9.26 2.22 -1.58
N THR A 211 -8.23 1.38 -1.51
CA THR A 211 -8.39 -0.08 -1.46
C THR A 211 -9.21 -0.53 -0.25
N LEU A 212 -8.96 0.06 0.92
CA LEU A 212 -9.62 -0.29 2.17
C LEU A 212 -10.97 0.44 2.38
N SER A 213 -11.26 1.50 1.61
CA SER A 213 -12.52 2.24 1.72
C SER A 213 -13.70 1.59 1.00
N SER A 214 -14.88 2.18 1.14
CA SER A 214 -16.05 2.00 0.26
C SER A 214 -16.27 3.21 -0.66
N ALA A 215 -15.29 4.11 -0.76
CA ALA A 215 -15.42 5.37 -1.47
C ALA A 215 -15.61 5.16 -2.99
N ARG A 216 -16.28 6.12 -3.64
CA ARG A 216 -16.14 6.31 -5.09
C ARG A 216 -14.79 6.97 -5.36
N VAL A 217 -13.91 6.28 -6.09
CA VAL A 217 -12.51 6.72 -6.26
C VAL A 217 -12.29 7.37 -7.63
N TYR A 218 -11.53 8.45 -7.64
CA TYR A 218 -10.97 9.09 -8.83
C TYR A 218 -9.45 9.15 -8.68
N SER A 219 -8.74 8.77 -9.75
CA SER A 219 -7.28 8.64 -9.75
C SER A 219 -6.64 9.47 -10.86
N PRO A 220 -5.52 10.16 -10.60
CA PRO A 220 -4.80 10.91 -11.62
C PRO A 220 -4.08 9.95 -12.56
N VAL A 221 -4.08 10.28 -13.85
CA VAL A 221 -3.30 9.57 -14.88
C VAL A 221 -1.95 10.26 -15.03
N VAL A 222 -0.90 9.64 -14.49
CA VAL A 222 0.46 10.22 -14.42
C VAL A 222 1.48 9.50 -15.29
N GLU A 223 1.02 8.62 -16.19
CA GLU A 223 1.88 7.88 -17.11
C GLU A 223 2.77 8.84 -17.91
N ASP A 224 4.07 8.54 -17.93
CA ASP A 224 5.11 9.35 -18.58
C ASP A 224 5.19 10.82 -18.13
N LYS A 225 4.64 11.16 -16.96
CA LYS A 225 4.68 12.52 -16.40
C LYS A 225 5.71 12.65 -15.30
N VAL A 226 6.39 13.81 -15.30
CA VAL A 226 7.30 14.26 -14.23
C VAL A 226 7.10 15.78 -14.02
N GLY A 227 7.48 16.30 -12.86
CA GLY A 227 7.32 17.72 -12.52
C GLY A 227 5.87 18.11 -12.21
N MET A 228 5.61 19.41 -12.14
CA MET A 228 4.27 19.97 -11.87
C MET A 228 3.35 19.81 -13.08
N GLN A 229 2.29 19.01 -12.95
CA GLN A 229 1.42 18.64 -14.07
C GLN A 229 -0.06 18.83 -13.76
N ASP A 230 -0.79 19.31 -14.76
CA ASP A 230 -2.25 19.19 -14.82
C ASP A 230 -2.57 17.91 -15.56
N VAL A 231 -3.20 16.95 -14.87
CA VAL A 231 -3.51 15.63 -15.44
C VAL A 231 -5.00 15.32 -15.29
N PRO A 232 -5.59 14.53 -16.20
CA PRO A 232 -6.95 14.06 -16.02
C PRO A 232 -7.05 13.09 -14.85
N PHE A 233 -8.25 13.06 -14.25
CA PHE A 233 -8.64 12.03 -13.29
C PHE A 233 -9.61 11.07 -13.95
N VAL A 234 -9.45 9.78 -13.65
CA VAL A 234 -10.31 8.71 -14.15
C VAL A 234 -10.97 7.97 -12.98
N PRO A 235 -12.20 7.45 -13.14
CA PRO A 235 -12.82 6.61 -12.12
C PRO A 235 -12.01 5.34 -11.84
N GLY A 236 -11.98 4.93 -10.57
CA GLY A 236 -11.34 3.71 -10.10
C GLY A 236 -9.98 3.94 -9.43
N ASN A 237 -9.44 2.86 -8.85
CA ASN A 237 -8.19 2.86 -8.08
C ASN A 237 -7.09 2.04 -8.78
N TRP A 238 -6.91 2.26 -10.08
CA TRP A 238 -6.01 1.46 -10.90
C TRP A 238 -4.81 2.21 -11.50
N PRO A 239 -4.85 3.53 -11.83
CA PRO A 239 -3.71 4.14 -12.49
C PRO A 239 -2.42 4.03 -11.68
N MET A 240 -1.33 3.72 -12.38
CA MET A 240 0.02 3.62 -11.83
C MET A 240 0.40 4.86 -11.01
N MET A 241 1.34 4.70 -10.07
CA MET A 241 1.75 5.79 -9.18
C MET A 241 2.97 6.55 -9.68
N SER A 242 3.83 5.89 -10.45
CA SER A 242 5.04 6.47 -11.00
C SER A 242 5.53 5.66 -12.19
N HIS A 243 6.18 6.33 -13.14
CA HIS A 243 6.73 5.64 -14.30
C HIS A 243 8.01 4.84 -13.94
N PRO A 244 8.12 3.55 -14.31
CA PRO A 244 9.26 2.70 -13.92
C PRO A 244 10.62 3.23 -14.38
N SER A 245 10.69 3.78 -15.60
CA SER A 245 11.95 4.32 -16.14
C SER A 245 12.48 5.53 -15.37
N ARG A 246 11.65 6.13 -14.51
CA ARG A 246 11.99 7.33 -13.74
C ARG A 246 12.33 7.02 -12.28
N THR A 247 11.77 5.93 -11.74
CA THR A 247 11.94 5.57 -10.33
C THR A 247 12.89 4.40 -10.13
N GLY A 248 13.11 3.57 -11.14
CA GLY A 248 13.88 2.33 -11.03
C GLY A 248 13.14 1.21 -10.28
N ALA A 249 11.88 1.44 -9.90
CA ALA A 249 11.01 0.44 -9.31
C ALA A 249 10.02 -0.04 -10.37
N LEU A 250 9.77 -1.35 -10.42
CA LEU A 250 8.73 -1.90 -11.28
C LEU A 250 7.37 -1.38 -10.80
N SER A 251 6.68 -0.66 -11.68
CA SER A 251 5.32 -0.17 -11.43
C SER A 251 4.48 -0.22 -12.70
N THR A 252 3.23 -0.61 -12.57
CA THR A 252 2.26 -0.64 -13.67
C THR A 252 0.94 -0.07 -13.15
N ASP A 253 -0.09 -0.10 -13.98
CA ASP A 253 -1.45 -0.03 -13.49
C ASP A 253 -1.73 -1.19 -12.51
N LEU A 254 -2.64 -0.94 -11.57
CA LEU A 254 -2.91 -1.71 -10.36
C LEU A 254 -4.39 -2.02 -10.26
N HIS A 255 -4.92 -2.72 -11.26
CA HIS A 255 -6.27 -3.25 -11.21
C HIS A 255 -6.33 -4.34 -10.13
N LEU A 256 -7.08 -4.06 -9.07
CA LEU A 256 -7.29 -5.00 -7.98
C LEU A 256 -8.68 -5.64 -8.16
N PRO A 257 -8.76 -6.98 -8.30
CA PRO A 257 -10.04 -7.68 -8.29
C PRO A 257 -10.81 -7.43 -6.99
N ASP A 258 -12.14 -7.32 -7.04
CA ASP A 258 -12.96 -7.16 -5.84
C ASP A 258 -12.96 -8.40 -4.93
#